data_AF-A0A6N7VN61-F1
#
_entry.id   AF-A0A6N7VN61-F1
#
_cell.length_a   1.000
_cell.length_b   1.000
_cell.length_c   1.000
_cell.angle_alpha   90.00
_cell.angle_beta   90.00
_cell.angle_gamma   90.00
#
_symmetry.space_group_name_H-M   'P 1'
#
loop_
_entity.id
_entity.type
_entity.pdbx_description
1 polymer ?
#
loop_
_entity_poly.entity_id
_entity_poly.type
_entity_poly.pdbx_seq_one_letter_code
_entity_poly.pdbx_strand_id
1 'polypeptide(L)'
;MIKYDNLFYILNGGDTFKFNKKLIATLGIELCALTTYLIERALNREEKDELTEDGYFTLTDTDICLYSGLEAVRLSKIKKLGIEKSIFETKKVEGVEGTFYKPNLEKIFELMISEKSVSELSYERIFKEERADEKFTKESLEALTFRDLRILCKKLNISFNGRNRKEELIDKILRNQENSNLQIEF
;
A
#
# COMPACT_ATOMS: atom_id res chain seq x y z
N MET A 1 -11.56 22.07 10.18
CA MET A 1 -11.75 20.63 10.42
C MET A 1 -12.29 20.01 9.14
N ILE A 2 -11.50 19.17 8.46
CA ILE A 2 -11.93 18.51 7.21
C ILE A 2 -13.02 17.50 7.57
N LYS A 3 -14.16 17.54 6.87
CA LYS A 3 -15.24 16.54 7.04
C LYS A 3 -14.92 15.32 6.18
N TYR A 4 -14.14 14.40 6.75
CA TYR A 4 -13.72 13.15 6.10
C TYR A 4 -14.90 12.27 5.66
N ASP A 5 -16.05 12.37 6.36
CA ASP A 5 -17.30 11.65 6.05
C ASP A 5 -17.67 11.71 4.56
N ASN A 6 -17.65 12.90 3.93
CA ASN A 6 -18.07 13.05 2.53
C ASN A 6 -17.08 12.46 1.53
N LEU A 7 -15.79 12.39 1.89
CA LEU A 7 -14.71 11.89 1.03
C LEU A 7 -14.64 10.37 1.04
N PHE A 8 -14.81 9.75 2.21
CA PHE A 8 -14.86 8.29 2.34
C PHE A 8 -16.23 7.73 1.94
N TYR A 9 -17.32 8.50 2.06
CA TYR A 9 -18.62 8.11 1.50
C TYR A 9 -18.57 7.93 -0.03
N ILE A 10 -17.66 8.60 -0.75
CA ILE A 10 -17.45 8.39 -2.19
C ILE A 10 -16.71 7.07 -2.48
N LEU A 11 -15.93 6.55 -1.52
CA LEU A 11 -15.25 5.25 -1.62
C LEU A 11 -16.14 4.09 -1.16
N ASN A 12 -17.07 4.35 -0.24
CA ASN A 12 -17.83 3.34 0.51
C ASN A 12 -19.37 3.50 0.41
N GLY A 13 -19.87 4.35 -0.49
CA GLY A 13 -21.30 4.65 -0.61
C GLY A 13 -22.07 3.59 -1.42
N GLY A 14 -22.86 2.76 -0.73
CA GLY A 14 -23.73 1.71 -1.29
C GLY A 14 -23.02 0.37 -1.53
N ASP A 15 -23.63 -0.55 -2.28
CA ASP A 15 -23.02 -1.85 -2.67
C ASP A 15 -21.78 -1.70 -3.59
N THR A 16 -21.27 -0.48 -3.79
CA THR A 16 -20.15 -0.18 -4.68
C THR A 16 -18.87 0.03 -3.91
N PHE A 17 -18.06 -1.02 -3.86
CA PHE A 17 -16.71 -1.01 -3.31
C PHE A 17 -15.75 -0.29 -4.28
N LYS A 18 -15.35 0.95 -3.97
CA LYS A 18 -14.47 1.75 -4.85
C LYS A 18 -13.14 2.05 -4.17
N PHE A 19 -12.09 1.42 -4.66
CA PHE A 19 -10.73 1.75 -4.23
C PHE A 19 -10.18 3.00 -4.92
N ASN A 20 -9.55 3.88 -4.14
CA ASN A 20 -8.65 4.89 -4.67
C ASN A 20 -7.41 4.20 -5.28
N LYS A 21 -7.10 4.46 -6.55
CA LYS A 21 -5.96 3.83 -7.25
C LYS A 21 -4.60 4.14 -6.59
N LYS A 22 -4.45 5.31 -5.97
CA LYS A 22 -3.23 5.66 -5.21
C LYS A 22 -3.13 4.82 -3.94
N LEU A 23 -4.22 4.60 -3.22
CA LEU A 23 -4.23 3.69 -2.07
C LEU A 23 -3.85 2.26 -2.47
N ILE A 24 -4.40 1.72 -3.56
CA ILE A 24 -3.99 0.39 -4.06
C ILE A 24 -2.50 0.39 -4.42
N ALA A 25 -2.02 1.43 -5.11
CA ALA A 25 -0.63 1.54 -5.52
C ALA A 25 0.32 1.53 -4.31
N THR A 26 -0.05 2.22 -3.22
CA THR A 26 0.76 2.34 -2.00
C THR A 26 0.65 1.14 -1.06
N LEU A 27 -0.57 0.62 -0.84
CA LEU A 27 -0.86 -0.40 0.18
C LEU A 27 -0.85 -1.81 -0.40
N GLY A 28 -1.15 -1.95 -1.70
CA GLY A 28 -1.49 -3.23 -2.31
C GLY A 28 -2.91 -3.66 -1.96
N ILE A 29 -3.46 -4.59 -2.74
CA ILE A 29 -4.88 -4.92 -2.72
C ILE A 29 -5.38 -5.39 -1.34
N GLU A 30 -4.59 -6.20 -0.66
CA GLU A 30 -5.01 -6.84 0.60
C GLU A 30 -5.06 -5.89 1.77
N LEU A 31 -4.00 -5.08 1.95
CA LEU A 31 -4.01 -4.05 2.98
C LEU A 31 -5.06 -2.99 2.65
N CYS A 32 -5.28 -2.68 1.37
CA CYS A 32 -6.34 -1.77 0.97
C CYS A 32 -7.72 -2.34 1.34
N ALA A 33 -7.98 -3.63 1.12
CA ALA A 33 -9.24 -4.28 1.50
C ALA A 33 -9.51 -4.19 3.02
N LEU A 34 -8.51 -4.52 3.85
CA LEU A 34 -8.63 -4.34 5.30
C LEU A 34 -8.88 -2.88 5.67
N THR A 35 -8.12 -1.96 5.05
CA THR A 35 -8.24 -0.52 5.34
C THR A 35 -9.64 -0.01 5.04
N THR A 36 -10.22 -0.41 3.90
CA THR A 36 -11.59 -0.04 3.52
C THR A 36 -12.59 -0.55 4.55
N TYR A 37 -12.50 -1.82 4.93
CA TYR A 37 -13.40 -2.40 5.94
C TYR A 37 -13.31 -1.65 7.28
N LEU A 38 -12.10 -1.29 7.72
CA LEU A 38 -11.92 -0.51 8.95
C LEU A 38 -12.50 0.91 8.86
N ILE A 39 -12.39 1.57 7.70
CA ILE A 39 -13.00 2.89 7.47
C ILE A 39 -14.52 2.78 7.50
N GLU A 40 -15.10 1.78 6.84
CA GLU A 40 -16.55 1.53 6.82
C GLU A 40 -17.07 1.37 8.24
N ARG A 41 -16.45 0.48 9.03
CA ARG A 41 -16.78 0.28 10.44
C ARG A 41 -16.65 1.56 11.27
N ALA A 42 -15.60 2.35 11.06
CA ALA A 42 -15.41 3.61 11.79
C ALA A 42 -16.43 4.72 11.45
N LEU A 43 -16.95 4.71 10.22
CA LEU A 43 -17.87 5.75 9.71
C LEU A 43 -19.34 5.33 9.79
N ASN A 44 -19.64 4.04 9.89
CA ASN A 44 -21.00 3.54 9.97
C ASN A 44 -21.68 4.06 11.24
N ARG A 45 -22.78 4.80 11.07
CA ARG A 45 -23.47 5.51 12.15
C ARG A 45 -24.36 4.59 12.98
N GLU A 46 -24.79 3.46 12.42
CA GLU A 46 -25.67 2.49 13.09
C GLU A 46 -24.90 1.56 14.02
N GLU A 47 -23.58 1.44 13.84
CA GLU A 47 -22.68 0.61 14.65
C GLU A 47 -21.91 1.43 15.71
N LYS A 48 -22.27 2.70 15.88
CA LYS A 48 -21.58 3.64 16.79
C LYS A 48 -21.66 3.27 18.27
N ASP A 49 -22.61 2.43 18.64
CA ASP A 49 -22.75 1.94 20.01
C ASP A 49 -21.60 0.99 20.41
N GLU A 50 -20.76 0.56 19.45
CA GLU A 50 -19.56 -0.27 19.68
C GLU A 50 -18.24 0.52 19.65
N LEU A 51 -18.29 1.83 19.39
CA LEU A 51 -17.11 2.71 19.39
C LEU A 51 -16.80 3.21 20.80
N THR A 52 -15.58 2.97 21.27
CA THR A 52 -15.09 3.57 22.50
C THR A 52 -14.95 5.10 22.35
N GLU A 53 -14.94 5.84 23.47
CA GLU A 53 -14.77 7.30 23.45
C GLU A 53 -13.48 7.75 22.74
N ASP A 54 -12.42 6.93 22.79
CA ASP A 54 -11.16 7.17 22.10
C ASP A 54 -11.14 6.69 20.63
N GLY A 55 -12.27 6.20 20.12
CA GLY A 55 -12.51 5.90 18.69
C GLY A 55 -12.06 4.51 18.24
N TYR A 56 -11.94 3.54 19.14
CA TYR A 56 -11.68 2.14 18.79
C TYR A 56 -12.98 1.35 18.71
N PHE A 57 -12.97 0.30 17.89
CA PHE A 57 -14.03 -0.72 17.84
C PHE A 57 -13.39 -2.10 17.83
N THR A 58 -14.09 -3.10 18.36
CA THR A 58 -13.58 -4.48 18.44
C THR A 58 -13.92 -5.25 17.18
N LEU A 59 -12.97 -6.05 16.68
CA LEU A 59 -13.18 -7.03 15.62
C LEU A 59 -12.46 -8.33 15.94
N THR A 60 -13.04 -9.45 15.54
CA THR A 60 -12.35 -10.74 15.50
C THR A 60 -11.63 -10.96 14.17
N ASP A 61 -10.70 -11.91 14.13
CA ASP A 61 -10.05 -12.33 12.89
C ASP A 61 -11.08 -12.89 11.89
N THR A 62 -12.13 -13.56 12.41
CA THR A 62 -13.25 -14.09 11.63
C THR A 62 -14.02 -12.97 10.94
N ASP A 63 -14.37 -11.90 11.65
CA ASP A 63 -15.08 -10.75 11.09
C ASP A 63 -14.27 -10.14 9.94
N ILE A 64 -12.97 -9.96 10.16
CA ILE A 64 -12.10 -9.41 9.13
C ILE A 64 -12.09 -10.32 7.89
N CYS A 65 -11.94 -11.63 8.06
CA CYS A 65 -11.92 -12.54 6.91
C CYS A 65 -13.26 -12.54 6.16
N LEU A 66 -14.39 -12.56 6.88
CA LEU A 66 -15.74 -12.59 6.30
C LEU A 66 -16.04 -11.31 5.50
N TYR A 67 -15.75 -10.14 6.06
CA TYR A 67 -16.22 -8.87 5.51
C TYR A 67 -15.18 -8.14 4.64
N SER A 68 -13.88 -8.42 4.79
CA SER A 68 -12.85 -7.84 3.90
C SER A 68 -12.44 -8.76 2.73
N GLY A 69 -12.87 -10.04 2.76
CA GLY A 69 -12.47 -11.04 1.75
C GLY A 69 -11.00 -11.48 1.86
N LEU A 70 -10.32 -11.18 2.96
CA LEU A 70 -8.95 -11.60 3.21
C LEU A 70 -8.86 -13.08 3.59
N GLU A 71 -7.89 -13.77 2.99
CA GLU A 71 -7.55 -15.13 3.42
C GLU A 71 -6.90 -15.12 4.81
N ALA A 72 -7.39 -15.97 5.71
CA ALA A 72 -6.90 -16.09 7.09
C ALA A 72 -5.37 -16.28 7.17
N VAL A 73 -4.79 -17.05 6.24
CA VAL A 73 -3.34 -17.32 6.19
C VAL A 73 -2.50 -16.07 5.94
N ARG A 74 -3.09 -15.00 5.38
CA ARG A 74 -2.41 -13.74 5.07
C ARG A 74 -2.68 -12.65 6.12
N LEU A 75 -3.72 -12.82 6.93
CA LEU A 75 -4.22 -11.80 7.84
C LEU A 75 -3.15 -11.25 8.79
N SER A 76 -2.39 -12.13 9.46
CA SER A 76 -1.34 -11.72 10.40
C SER A 76 -0.28 -10.81 9.75
N LYS A 77 0.16 -11.17 8.53
CA LYS A 77 1.12 -10.37 7.75
C LYS A 77 0.53 -9.02 7.36
N ILE A 78 -0.75 -8.98 6.94
CA ILE A 78 -1.42 -7.74 6.54
C ILE A 78 -1.66 -6.82 7.74
N LYS A 79 -2.07 -7.36 8.90
CA LYS A 79 -2.19 -6.61 10.15
C LYS A 79 -0.87 -5.94 10.52
N LYS A 80 0.22 -6.71 10.53
CA LYS A 80 1.56 -6.20 10.81
C LYS A 80 1.95 -5.08 9.85
N LEU A 81 1.72 -5.26 8.55
CA LEU A 81 2.03 -4.25 7.54
C LEU A 81 1.21 -2.96 7.72
N GLY A 82 -0.07 -3.07 8.09
CA GLY A 82 -0.93 -1.92 8.35
C GLY A 82 -0.47 -1.09 9.55
N ILE A 83 -0.04 -1.77 10.63
CA ILE A 83 0.54 -1.14 11.82
C ILE A 83 1.89 -0.49 11.48
N GLU A 84 2.79 -1.18 10.78
CA GLU A 84 4.09 -0.66 10.34
C GLU A 84 3.95 0.60 9.46
N LYS A 85 2.86 0.70 8.70
CA LYS A 85 2.56 1.85 7.83
C LYS A 85 1.68 2.92 8.50
N SER A 86 1.37 2.76 9.79
CA SER A 86 0.50 3.66 10.57
C SER A 86 -0.88 3.88 9.93
N ILE A 87 -1.41 2.87 9.23
CA ILE A 87 -2.73 2.93 8.58
C ILE A 87 -3.84 2.77 9.61
N PHE A 88 -3.59 1.98 10.65
CA PHE A 88 -4.46 1.82 11.80
C PHE A 88 -3.64 1.42 13.02
N GLU A 89 -4.22 1.63 14.18
CA GLU A 89 -3.70 1.17 15.45
C GLU A 89 -4.48 -0.04 15.95
N THR A 90 -3.83 -0.85 16.79
CA THR A 90 -4.48 -1.99 17.43
C THR A 90 -4.18 -2.05 18.93
N LYS A 91 -5.15 -2.46 19.74
CA LYS A 91 -4.96 -2.78 21.16
C LYS A 91 -5.63 -4.12 21.48
N LYS A 92 -5.00 -4.92 22.34
CA LYS A 92 -5.62 -6.11 22.93
C LYS A 92 -5.98 -5.80 24.39
N VAL A 93 -7.16 -6.23 24.80
CA VAL A 93 -7.66 -6.08 26.17
C VAL A 93 -7.85 -7.48 26.74
N GLU A 94 -7.32 -7.74 27.93
CA GLU A 94 -7.48 -9.02 28.60
C GLU A 94 -8.96 -9.30 28.87
N GLY A 95 -9.40 -10.53 28.61
CA GLY A 95 -10.77 -10.96 28.85
C GLY A 95 -11.79 -10.54 27.77
N VAL A 96 -11.38 -9.79 26.74
CA VAL A 96 -12.25 -9.45 25.60
C VAL A 96 -11.89 -10.32 24.40
N GLU A 97 -12.89 -10.95 23.80
CA GLU A 97 -12.74 -11.68 22.54
C GLU A 97 -12.61 -10.67 21.39
N GLY A 98 -11.41 -10.59 20.78
CA GLY A 98 -11.15 -9.73 19.62
C GLY A 98 -9.97 -8.79 19.81
N THR A 99 -9.75 -7.94 18.80
CA THR A 99 -8.74 -6.88 18.82
C THR A 99 -9.42 -5.56 18.56
N PHE A 100 -9.05 -4.53 19.33
CA PHE A 100 -9.54 -3.17 19.12
C PHE A 100 -8.76 -2.54 17.98
N TYR A 101 -9.48 -1.95 17.02
CA TYR A 101 -8.94 -1.27 15.85
C TYR A 101 -9.34 0.20 15.85
N LYS A 102 -8.41 1.05 15.38
CA LYS A 102 -8.69 2.46 15.08
C LYS A 102 -7.99 2.86 13.78
N PRO A 103 -8.72 3.14 12.69
CA PRO A 103 -8.11 3.60 11.45
C PRO A 103 -7.57 5.02 11.58
N ASN A 104 -6.39 5.26 11.00
CA ASN A 104 -5.80 6.59 10.91
C ASN A 104 -6.32 7.30 9.65
N LEU A 105 -7.51 7.89 9.75
CA LEU A 105 -8.17 8.53 8.61
C LEU A 105 -7.35 9.67 8.00
N GLU A 106 -6.60 10.42 8.81
CA GLU A 106 -5.69 11.46 8.35
C GLU A 106 -4.59 10.86 7.48
N LYS A 107 -3.90 9.82 7.97
CA LYS A 107 -2.84 9.16 7.20
C LYS A 107 -3.36 8.58 5.90
N ILE A 108 -4.53 7.93 5.94
CA ILE A 108 -5.14 7.35 4.73
C ILE A 108 -5.49 8.46 3.73
N PHE A 109 -6.01 9.59 4.20
CA PHE A 109 -6.32 10.72 3.35
C PHE A 109 -5.06 11.31 2.71
N GLU A 110 -3.97 11.49 3.46
CA GLU A 110 -2.67 11.92 2.91
C GLU A 110 -2.21 11.05 1.74
N LEU A 111 -2.35 9.72 1.87
CA LEU A 111 -1.99 8.79 0.80
C LEU A 111 -2.88 8.96 -0.44
N MET A 112 -4.17 9.27 -0.26
CA MET A 112 -5.10 9.51 -1.36
C MET A 112 -4.77 10.80 -2.13
N ILE A 113 -4.30 11.84 -1.44
CA ILE A 113 -4.01 13.15 -2.04
C ILE A 113 -2.55 13.35 -2.44
N SER A 114 -1.69 12.35 -2.22
CA SER A 114 -0.27 12.38 -2.61
C SER A 114 -0.08 12.92 -4.03
N GLU A 115 0.88 13.81 -4.24
CA GLU A 115 1.17 14.36 -5.58
C GLU A 115 1.79 13.33 -6.53
N LYS A 116 2.33 12.22 -5.99
CA LYS A 116 2.91 11.14 -6.78
C LYS A 116 1.89 10.50 -7.71
N SER A 117 2.35 10.12 -8.90
CA SER A 117 1.57 9.32 -9.83
C SER A 117 1.32 7.91 -9.26
N VAL A 118 0.26 7.26 -9.76
CA VAL A 118 -0.05 5.86 -9.42
C VAL A 118 1.13 4.93 -9.75
N SER A 119 1.88 5.26 -10.81
CA SER A 119 3.04 4.46 -11.22
C SER A 119 4.18 4.58 -10.21
N GLU A 120 4.52 5.79 -9.78
CA GLU A 120 5.57 6.03 -8.77
C GLU A 120 5.25 5.30 -7.46
N LEU A 121 4.02 5.45 -6.96
CA LEU A 121 3.55 4.77 -5.75
C LEU A 121 3.62 3.24 -5.88
N SER A 122 3.28 2.71 -7.06
CA SER A 122 3.35 1.27 -7.31
C SER A 122 4.78 0.75 -7.29
N TYR A 123 5.72 1.51 -7.86
CA TYR A 123 7.14 1.17 -7.83
C TYR A 123 7.68 1.20 -6.41
N GLU A 124 7.42 2.26 -5.65
CA GLU A 124 7.84 2.39 -4.24
C GLU A 124 7.35 1.22 -3.40
N ARG A 125 6.09 0.79 -3.59
CA ARG A 125 5.55 -0.38 -2.89
C ARG A 125 6.26 -1.69 -3.25
N ILE A 126 6.57 -1.90 -4.54
CA ILE A 126 7.18 -3.15 -5.02
C ILE A 126 8.63 -3.26 -4.54
N PHE A 127 9.38 -2.17 -4.65
CA PHE A 127 10.81 -2.15 -4.33
C PHE A 127 11.11 -1.68 -2.90
N LYS A 128 10.08 -1.33 -2.10
CA LYS A 128 10.16 -0.84 -0.70
C LYS A 128 11.04 0.40 -0.49
N GLU A 129 11.12 1.29 -1.48
CA GLU A 129 12.29 2.16 -1.63
C GLU A 129 12.34 3.39 -0.71
N GLU A 130 13.35 3.39 0.16
CA GLU A 130 14.26 4.52 0.40
C GLU A 130 15.27 4.72 -0.76
N ARG A 131 15.14 4.00 -1.88
CA ARG A 131 16.05 4.02 -3.04
C ARG A 131 15.62 4.95 -4.18
N ALA A 132 14.92 6.04 -3.89
CA ALA A 132 14.68 7.06 -4.91
C ALA A 132 16.01 7.63 -5.45
N ASP A 133 17.07 7.59 -4.63
CA ASP A 133 18.37 8.21 -4.90
C ASP A 133 19.57 7.23 -4.90
N GLU A 134 19.36 5.92 -4.68
CA GLU A 134 20.48 4.95 -4.71
C GLU A 134 20.86 4.62 -6.15
N LYS A 135 22.14 4.82 -6.49
CA LYS A 135 22.73 4.22 -7.70
C LYS A 135 22.61 2.70 -7.59
N PHE A 136 22.00 2.07 -8.59
CA PHE A 136 21.96 0.62 -8.71
C PHE A 136 23.39 0.09 -8.90
N THR A 137 23.78 -0.89 -8.09
CA THR A 137 25.00 -1.69 -8.30
C THR A 137 24.63 -2.98 -9.01
N LYS A 138 25.62 -3.65 -9.59
CA LYS A 138 25.39 -4.94 -10.24
C LYS A 138 24.85 -5.97 -9.25
N GLU A 139 25.41 -6.01 -8.04
CA GLU A 139 25.02 -6.92 -6.97
C GLU A 139 23.56 -6.68 -6.53
N SER A 140 23.15 -5.40 -6.41
CA SER A 140 21.78 -5.07 -6.00
C SER A 140 20.75 -5.45 -7.06
N LEU A 141 21.11 -5.35 -8.35
CA LEU A 141 20.27 -5.77 -9.47
C LEU A 141 20.24 -7.31 -9.63
N GLU A 142 21.33 -8.00 -9.35
CA GLU A 142 21.38 -9.47 -9.38
C GLU A 142 20.48 -10.09 -8.30
N ALA A 143 20.31 -9.42 -7.16
CA ALA A 143 19.39 -9.83 -6.11
C ALA A 143 17.90 -9.72 -6.50
N LEU A 144 17.57 -8.90 -7.50
CA LEU A 144 16.20 -8.73 -7.99
C LEU A 144 15.74 -9.94 -8.82
N THR A 145 14.45 -10.23 -8.78
CA THR A 145 13.89 -11.23 -9.70
C THR A 145 13.85 -10.71 -11.13
N PHE A 146 13.74 -11.61 -12.10
CA PHE A 146 13.59 -11.20 -13.50
C PHE A 146 12.32 -10.35 -13.75
N ARG A 147 11.26 -10.58 -12.97
CA ARG A 147 10.05 -9.75 -12.97
C ARG A 147 10.35 -8.34 -12.47
N ASP A 148 11.08 -8.23 -11.37
CA ASP A 148 11.44 -6.95 -10.76
C ASP A 148 12.32 -6.13 -11.71
N LEU A 149 13.29 -6.74 -12.37
CA LEU A 149 14.12 -6.07 -13.38
C LEU A 149 13.29 -5.53 -14.55
N ARG A 150 12.29 -6.28 -15.03
CA ARG A 150 11.37 -5.80 -16.09
C ARG A 150 10.52 -4.61 -15.62
N ILE A 151 10.08 -4.63 -14.37
CA ILE A 151 9.34 -3.52 -13.77
C ILE A 151 10.24 -2.29 -13.66
N LEU A 152 11.50 -2.46 -13.24
CA LEU A 152 12.48 -1.38 -13.16
C LEU A 152 12.80 -0.80 -14.55
N CYS A 153 12.96 -1.64 -15.57
CA CYS A 153 13.11 -1.16 -16.95
C CYS A 153 11.91 -0.31 -17.39
N LYS A 154 10.66 -0.67 -17.02
CA LYS A 154 9.49 0.17 -17.31
C LYS A 154 9.53 1.50 -16.56
N LYS A 155 9.99 1.53 -15.30
CA LYS A 155 10.17 2.76 -14.50
C LYS A 155 11.14 3.71 -15.19
N LEU A 156 12.24 3.17 -15.69
CA LEU A 156 13.34 3.91 -16.30
C LEU A 156 13.17 4.16 -17.81
N ASN A 157 12.01 3.81 -18.40
CA ASN A 157 11.75 3.88 -19.84
C ASN A 157 12.77 3.12 -20.72
N ILE A 158 13.34 2.03 -20.20
CA ILE A 158 14.29 1.16 -20.89
C ILE A 158 13.53 0.10 -21.69
N SER A 159 13.83 0.00 -22.99
CA SER A 159 13.21 -1.01 -23.85
C SER A 159 13.74 -2.42 -23.57
N PHE A 160 12.82 -3.39 -23.52
CA PHE A 160 13.13 -4.81 -23.43
C PHE A 160 12.07 -5.65 -24.15
N ASN A 161 12.42 -6.88 -24.51
CA ASN A 161 11.54 -7.85 -25.14
C ASN A 161 11.56 -9.19 -24.39
N GLY A 162 10.66 -10.10 -24.78
CA GLY A 162 10.49 -11.40 -24.12
C GLY A 162 11.70 -12.34 -24.21
N ARG A 163 12.65 -12.06 -25.10
CA ARG A 163 13.88 -12.86 -25.30
C ARG A 163 15.06 -12.36 -24.47
N ASN A 164 14.97 -11.16 -23.87
CA ASN A 164 16.08 -10.64 -23.09
C ASN A 164 16.38 -11.55 -21.90
N ARG A 165 17.67 -11.81 -21.67
CA ARG A 165 18.14 -12.54 -20.49
C ARG A 165 18.19 -11.62 -19.26
N LYS A 166 18.32 -12.22 -18.08
CA LYS A 166 18.43 -11.46 -16.83
C LYS A 166 19.64 -10.53 -16.86
N GLU A 167 20.82 -11.02 -17.27
CA GLU A 167 22.03 -10.20 -17.37
C GLU A 167 21.86 -9.02 -18.34
N GLU A 168 21.19 -9.24 -19.47
CA GLU A 168 20.94 -8.18 -20.46
C GLU A 168 20.07 -7.04 -19.91
N LEU A 169 19.11 -7.34 -19.02
CA LEU A 169 18.32 -6.30 -18.36
C LEU A 169 19.17 -5.51 -17.36
N ILE A 170 20.01 -6.20 -16.60
CA ILE A 170 20.95 -5.58 -15.64
C ILE A 170 21.88 -4.61 -16.37
N ASP A 171 22.51 -5.07 -17.46
CA ASP A 171 23.42 -4.25 -18.26
C ASP A 171 22.72 -3.01 -18.83
N LYS A 172 21.48 -3.16 -19.31
CA LYS A 172 20.69 -2.02 -19.80
C LYS A 172 20.39 -1.00 -18.71
N ILE A 173 20.05 -1.45 -17.50
CA ILE A 173 19.78 -0.57 -16.35
C ILE A 173 21.04 0.19 -15.96
N LEU A 174 22.18 -0.49 -15.84
CA LEU A 174 23.46 0.14 -15.50
C LEU A 174 23.90 1.18 -16.55
N ARG A 175 23.80 0.84 -17.85
CA ARG A 175 24.11 1.79 -18.94
C ARG A 175 23.19 3.00 -18.95
N ASN A 176 21.90 2.81 -18.69
CA ASN A 176 20.95 3.93 -18.63
C ASN A 176 21.26 4.88 -17.47
N GLN A 177 21.67 4.33 -16.33
CA GLN A 177 22.13 5.10 -15.18
C GLN A 177 23.42 5.89 -15.48
N GLU A 178 24.40 5.28 -16.14
CA GLU A 178 25.61 5.98 -16.59
C GLU A 178 25.28 7.13 -17.55
N ASN A 179 24.43 6.89 -18.54
CA ASN A 179 24.01 7.93 -19.50
C ASN A 179 23.24 9.08 -18.85
N SER A 180 22.42 8.79 -17.84
CA SER A 180 21.68 9.81 -17.09
C SER A 180 22.61 10.67 -16.22
N ASN A 181 23.69 10.08 -15.70
CA ASN A 181 24.74 10.82 -14.96
C ASN A 181 25.64 11.66 -15.89
N LEU A 182 25.71 11.33 -17.19
CA LEU A 182 26.47 12.07 -18.21
C LEU A 182 25.68 13.24 -18.82
N GLN A 183 24.38 13.36 -18.57
CA GLN A 183 23.56 14.51 -18.98
C GLN A 183 23.64 15.67 -17.98
N ILE A 184 24.86 16.10 -17.64
CA ILE A 184 25.11 17.41 -17.02
C ILE A 184 25.84 18.27 -18.07
N GLU A 185 25.42 19.53 -18.15
CA GLU A 185 25.91 20.64 -18.98
C GLU A 185 25.27 20.75 -20.37
N PHE A 186 24.25 21.62 -20.49
CA PHE A 186 24.40 22.96 -21.07
C PHE A 186 23.38 23.93 -20.46
#